data_AF-A0A1H0ARH1-F1
#
_entry.id   AF-A0A1H0ARH1-F1
#
_cell.length_a   1.000
_cell.length_b   1.000
_cell.length_c   1.000
_cell.angle_alpha   90.00
_cell.angle_beta   90.00
_cell.angle_gamma   90.00
#
_symmetry.space_group_name_H-M   'P 1'
#
loop_
_entity.id
_entity.type
_entity.pdbx_description
1 polymer ?
#
loop_
_entity_poly.entity_id
_entity_poly.type
_entity_poly.pdbx_seq_one_letter_code
_entity_poly.pdbx_strand_id
1 'polypeptide(L)' 'MENIAMMMTRFYLVLTAPRSRDERGDVPGWVLVTVMSAGIVMAIWSVASESLTGMLRDALNSVK' A
#
# COMPACT_ATOMS: atom_id res chain seq x y z
N MET A 1 -28.29 6.93 8.64
CA MET A 1 -27.13 7.55 9.33
C MET A 1 -26.51 6.60 10.36
N GLU A 2 -27.33 5.87 11.13
CA GLU A 2 -26.86 4.90 12.15
C GLU A 2 -25.95 3.78 11.61
N ASN A 3 -26.21 3.27 10.39
CA ASN A 3 -25.35 2.26 9.76
C ASN A 3 -23.92 2.75 9.52
N ILE A 4 -23.76 4.02 9.11
CA ILE A 4 -22.45 4.62 8.85
C ILE A 4 -21.72 4.84 10.17
N ALA A 5 -22.43 5.34 11.19
CA ALA A 5 -21.86 5.50 12.53
C ALA A 5 -21.38 4.16 13.09
N MET A 6 -22.18 3.09 12.99
CA MET A 6 -21.77 1.75 13.40
C MET A 6 -20.58 1.23 12.59
N MET A 7 -20.53 1.47 11.29
CA MET A 7 -19.42 1.04 10.44
C MET A 7 -18.11 1.76 10.82
N MET A 8 -18.18 3.06 11.12
CA MET A 8 -17.05 3.86 11.60
C MET A 8 -16.58 3.41 12.99
N THR A 9 -17.50 3.17 13.93
CA THR A 9 -17.16 2.65 15.26
C THR A 9 -16.48 1.29 15.18
N ARG A 10 -17.00 0.37 14.35
CA ARG A 10 -16.41 -0.96 14.16
C ARG A 10 -15.03 -0.87 13.51
N PHE A 11 -14.86 0.01 12.53
CA PHE A 11 -13.58 0.22 11.87
C PHE A 11 -12.54 0.79 12.84
N TYR A 12 -12.91 1.80 13.61
CA TYR A 12 -12.04 2.40 14.62
C TYR A 12 -11.63 1.38 15.68
N LEU A 13 -12.55 0.54 16.15
CA LEU A 13 -12.26 -0.52 17.11
C LEU A 13 -11.31 -1.57 16.54
N VAL A 14 -11.46 -1.98 15.28
CA VAL A 14 -10.53 -2.93 14.64
C VAL A 14 -9.12 -2.35 14.51
N LEU A 15 -9.02 -1.05 14.21
CA LEU A 15 -7.72 -0.38 14.06
C LEU A 15 -7.02 -0.08 15.39
N THR A 16 -7.78 0.13 16.46
CA THR A 16 -7.25 0.54 17.79
C THR A 16 -7.29 -0.56 18.84
N ALA A 17 -7.88 -1.72 18.53
CA ALA A 17 -7.92 -2.85 19.45
C ALA A 17 -6.50 -3.24 19.88
N PRO A 18 -6.26 -3.47 21.18
CA PRO A 18 -4.98 -3.93 21.66
C PRO A 18 -4.65 -5.26 20.99
N ARG A 19 -3.57 -5.28 20.19
CA ARG A 19 -3.11 -6.52 19.55
C ARG A 19 -2.65 -7.45 20.66
N SER A 20 -3.23 -8.65 20.73
CA SER A 20 -2.67 -9.72 21.56
C SER A 20 -1.21 -9.86 21.17
N ARG A 21 -0.33 -10.00 22.17
CA ARG A 21 1.12 -10.07 21.96
C ARG A 21 1.36 -11.27 21.05
N ASP A 22 1.79 -11.02 19.80
CA ASP A 22 2.07 -12.04 18.79
C ASP A 22 2.82 -13.19 19.47
N GLU A 23 2.16 -14.35 19.53
CA GLU A 23 2.79 -15.56 20.02
C GLU A 23 4.05 -15.74 19.20
N ARG A 24 5.21 -15.96 19.86
CA ARG A 24 6.53 -15.93 19.22
C ARG A 24 6.51 -16.73 17.91
N GLY A 25 6.49 -16.04 16.76
CA GLY A 25 6.39 -16.67 15.45
C GLY A 25 5.39 -16.01 14.48
N ASP A 26 4.42 -15.24 14.96
CA ASP A 26 3.50 -14.51 14.08
C ASP A 26 4.15 -13.27 13.46
N VAL A 27 3.98 -13.14 12.13
CA VAL A 27 4.49 -12.01 11.36
C VAL A 27 3.67 -10.77 11.71
N PRO A 28 4.30 -9.64 12.12
CA PRO A 28 3.56 -8.45 12.48
C PRO A 28 2.65 -7.98 11.35
N GLY A 29 1.42 -7.57 11.67
CA GLY A 29 0.44 -7.17 10.66
C GLY A 29 0.90 -6.00 9.76
N TRP A 30 1.81 -5.15 10.23
CA TRP A 30 2.40 -4.09 9.41
C TRP A 30 3.25 -4.64 8.27
N VAL A 31 3.91 -5.79 8.44
CA VAL A 31 4.74 -6.42 7.42
C VAL A 31 3.88 -6.87 6.24
N LEU A 32 2.73 -7.51 6.51
CA LEU A 32 1.80 -7.92 5.46
C LEU A 32 1.32 -6.74 4.62
N VAL A 33 1.01 -5.60 5.25
CA VAL A 33 0.62 -4.38 4.54
C VAL A 33 1.76 -3.88 3.64
N THR A 34 3.00 -3.88 4.14
CA THR A 34 4.15 -3.49 3.31
C THR A 34 4.38 -4.43 2.13
N VAL A 35 4.26 -5.75 2.33
CA VAL A 35 4.44 -6.75 1.25
C VAL A 35 3.35 -6.61 0.19
N MET A 36 2.09 -6.42 0.61
CA MET A 36 0.97 -6.18 -0.31
C MET A 36 1.18 -4.89 -1.11
N SER A 37 1.63 -3.82 -0.46
CA SER A 37 1.91 -2.54 -1.11
C SER A 37 3.07 -2.65 -2.10
N ALA A 38 4.17 -3.30 -1.71
CA ALA A 38 5.30 -3.55 -2.59
C ALA A 38 4.90 -4.39 -3.81
N GLY A 39 4.05 -5.41 -3.61
CA GLY A 39 3.51 -6.23 -4.70
C GLY A 39 2.69 -5.40 -5.70
N ILE A 40 1.83 -4.50 -5.20
CA ILE A 40 1.04 -3.60 -6.05
C ILE A 40 1.96 -2.65 -6.83
N VAL A 41 2.94 -2.04 -6.17
CA VAL A 41 3.91 -1.15 -6.82
C VAL A 41 4.67 -1.88 -7.93
N MET A 42 5.16 -3.11 -7.66
CA MET A 42 5.87 -3.92 -8.65
C MET A 42 4.98 -4.30 -9.84
N ALA A 43 3.70 -4.64 -9.59
CA ALA A 43 2.75 -4.95 -10.64
C ALA A 43 2.52 -3.74 -11.56
N ILE A 44 2.28 -2.55 -10.99
CA ILE A 44 2.10 -1.30 -11.74
C ILE A 44 3.37 -0.95 -12.51
N TRP A 45 4.53 -1.06 -11.84
CA TRP A 45 5.83 -0.76 -12.44
C TRP A 45 6.11 -1.58 -13.70
N SER A 46 5.72 -2.86 -13.71
CA SER A 46 5.92 -3.75 -14.86
C SER A 46 5.30 -3.24 -16.16
N VAL A 47 4.19 -2.50 -16.06
CA VAL A 47 3.50 -1.89 -17.21
C VAL A 47 4.01 -0.47 -17.48
N ALA A 48 4.42 0.25 -16.43
CA ALA A 48 4.81 1.66 -16.54
C ALA A 48 6.27 1.90 -16.98
N SER A 49 7.15 0.90 -16.85
CA SER A 49 8.60 1.06 -17.03
C SER A 49 9.02 1.61 -18.40
N GLU A 50 8.45 1.10 -19.49
CA GLU A 50 8.82 1.53 -20.85
C GLU A 50 8.39 2.97 -21.12
N SER A 51 7.14 3.31 -20.77
CA SER A 51 6.58 4.66 -20.91
C SER A 51 7.38 5.70 -20.13
N LEU A 52 7.77 5.38 -18.89
CA LEU A 52 8.55 6.29 -18.05
C LEU A 52 9.96 6.52 -18.63
N THR A 53 10.57 5.47 -19.17
CA THR A 53 11.88 5.57 -19.84
C THR A 53 11.80 6.41 -21.11
N GLY A 54 10.72 6.27 -21.90
CA GLY A 54 10.46 7.09 -23.07
C GLY A 54 10.32 8.57 -22.72
N MET A 55 9.45 8.90 -21.76
CA MET A 55 9.26 10.27 -21.28
C MET A 55 10.57 10.89 -20.77
N LEU A 56 11.39 10.11 -20.04
CA LEU A 56 12.68 10.57 -19.57
C LEU A 56 13.65 10.88 -20.73
N ARG A 57 13.71 10.00 -21.74
CA ARG A 57 14.56 10.22 -22.93
C ARG A 57 14.12 11.46 -23.71
N ASP A 58 12.82 11.64 -23.90
CA ASP A 58 12.25 12.80 -24.59
C ASP A 58 12.58 14.09 -23.84
N ALA A 59 12.42 14.10 -22.51
CA ALA A 59 12.77 15.23 -21.66
C ALA A 59 14.27 15.58 -21.74
N LEU A 60 15.16 14.57 -21.74
CA LEU A 60 16.60 14.78 -21.87
C LEU A 60 16.98 15.36 -23.24
N ASN A 61 16.34 14.89 -24.31
CA ASN A 61 16.58 15.40 -25.66
C ASN A 61 16.07 16.84 -25.84
N SER A 62 14.99 17.22 -25.15
CA SER A 62 14.41 18.57 -25.23
C SER A 62 15.29 19.67 -24.64
N VAL A 63 16.26 19.34 -23.79
CA VAL A 63 17.17 20.31 -23.14
C VAL A 63 18.46 20.51 -23.94
N LYS A 64 18.71 19.67 -24.94
CA LYS A 64 19.90 19.75 -25.81
C LYS A 64 19.63 20.66 -27.00
#